data_AF-A0A1V6C9A6-F1
#
_entry.id   AF-A0A1V6C9A6-F1
#
_cell.length_a   1.000
_cell.length_b   1.000
_cell.length_c   1.000
_cell.angle_alpha   90.00
_cell.angle_beta   90.00
_cell.angle_gamma   90.00
#
_symmetry.space_group_name_H-M   'P 1'
#
loop_
_entity.id
_entity.type
_entity.pdbx_description
1 polymer ?
#
loop_
_entity_poly.entity_id
_entity_poly.type
_entity_poly.pdbx_seq_one_letter_code
_entity_poly.pdbx_strand_id
1 'polypeptide(L)'
;MLAKIYLKEAKIIGSDYALEQAMRYFMQAISINPRNMEASYYLGHVFYINHQYLDAIRQFNDTAQKFQTVSILCDFWISRSYHQLYKNLLFSSEDFLTSAIKYAEYLRVMGEKVPEALEYLAELYEEANRKNESQALFSSIQGRLRKRDFVALDSENPGECRVLAVYAPQIVRSSDPAKPPERLFSRGSLGTLEVSYIPGGGGLLVTGNLGESFQNSIEVAYAFFKRHLESYGLVQNPDMDIHVDVPGWLPKYDGPSAGVALACSMISAFTGKKIPKNVTMTGEISMHGKVMPVGGIKEKVEATYGKGIDKIFIPKENKWDYLDMLLKDTTHEMESVEASQEEVGKNLPIVIAVDRIEQIIENLGIGIDESMIPKESTQEEPEK
;
A
#
# COMPACT_ATOMS: atom_id res chain seq x y z
N MET A 1 -5.45 7.27 22.45
CA MET A 1 -5.06 8.17 21.33
C MET A 1 -3.56 8.19 21.12
N LEU A 2 -2.76 8.65 22.11
CA LEU A 2 -1.28 8.66 22.02
C LEU A 2 -0.68 7.32 21.56
N ALA A 3 -1.16 6.20 22.14
CA ALA A 3 -0.72 4.85 21.74
C ALA A 3 -0.84 4.58 20.23
N LYS A 4 -1.93 5.02 19.59
CA LYS A 4 -2.14 4.84 18.15
C LYS A 4 -1.23 5.73 17.30
N ILE A 5 -0.88 6.92 17.79
CA ILE A 5 0.06 7.83 17.11
C ILE A 5 1.43 7.15 17.05
N TYR A 6 1.91 6.70 18.20
CA TYR A 6 3.16 5.95 18.29
C TYR A 6 3.16 4.65 17.47
N LEU A 7 2.04 3.91 17.47
CA LEU A 7 1.90 2.71 16.62
C LEU A 7 2.00 3.05 15.13
N LYS A 8 1.37 4.15 14.71
CA LYS A 8 1.42 4.63 13.32
C LYS A 8 2.85 5.07 12.96
N GLU A 9 3.53 5.76 13.85
CA GLU A 9 4.93 6.17 13.68
C GLU A 9 5.86 4.95 13.57
N ALA A 10 5.70 3.95 14.45
CA ALA A 10 6.45 2.70 14.39
C ALA A 10 6.26 1.96 13.06
N LYS A 11 5.03 1.89 12.54
CA LYS A 11 4.74 1.29 11.23
C LYS A 11 5.35 2.04 10.05
N ILE A 12 5.53 3.36 10.16
CA ILE A 12 6.04 4.20 9.06
C ILE A 12 7.56 4.22 9.05
N ILE A 13 8.17 4.44 10.23
CA ILE A 13 9.60 4.74 10.36
C ILE A 13 10.39 3.51 10.80
N GLY A 14 9.72 2.43 11.23
CA GLY A 14 10.38 1.27 11.84
C GLY A 14 11.03 1.62 13.19
N SER A 15 10.45 2.56 13.94
CA SER A 15 11.02 3.03 15.21
C SER A 15 10.65 2.10 16.37
N ASP A 16 11.65 1.38 16.89
CA ASP A 16 11.52 0.55 18.09
C ASP A 16 11.07 1.36 19.30
N TYR A 17 11.60 2.58 19.46
CA TYR A 17 11.19 3.49 20.52
C TYR A 17 9.69 3.83 20.42
N ALA A 18 9.21 4.16 19.22
CA ALA A 18 7.79 4.44 19.02
C ALA A 18 6.95 3.18 19.33
N LEU A 19 7.42 2.00 18.96
CA LEU A 19 6.72 0.75 19.24
C LEU A 19 6.63 0.45 20.74
N GLU A 20 7.70 0.68 21.50
CA GLU A 20 7.73 0.58 22.96
C GLU A 20 6.76 1.58 23.62
N GLN A 21 6.73 2.84 23.16
CA GLN A 21 5.78 3.82 23.66
C GLN A 21 4.34 3.40 23.35
N ALA A 22 4.06 2.91 22.14
CA ALA A 22 2.75 2.40 21.77
C ALA A 22 2.31 1.28 22.72
N MET A 23 3.18 0.29 22.96
CA MET A 23 2.93 -0.81 23.89
C MET A 23 2.57 -0.29 25.29
N ARG A 24 3.40 0.61 25.84
CA ARG A 24 3.23 1.17 27.18
C ARG A 24 1.89 1.88 27.32
N TYR A 25 1.52 2.72 26.35
CA TYR A 25 0.26 3.47 26.40
C TYR A 25 -0.96 2.58 26.19
N PHE A 26 -0.89 1.52 25.38
CA PHE A 26 -1.99 0.56 25.27
C PHE A 26 -2.17 -0.24 26.56
N MET A 27 -1.08 -0.73 27.16
CA MET A 27 -1.14 -1.42 28.46
C MET A 27 -1.73 -0.52 29.55
N GLN A 28 -1.33 0.76 29.59
CA GLN A 28 -1.92 1.74 30.50
C GLN A 28 -3.41 1.99 30.23
N ALA A 29 -3.82 2.05 28.97
CA ALA A 29 -5.24 2.23 28.62
C ALA A 29 -6.09 1.03 29.06
N ILE A 30 -5.54 -0.19 28.96
CA ILE A 30 -6.20 -1.42 29.42
C ILE A 30 -6.22 -1.49 30.95
N SER A 31 -5.17 -1.04 31.64
CA SER A 31 -5.15 -1.04 33.11
C SER A 31 -6.17 -0.05 33.70
N ILE A 32 -6.36 1.10 33.05
CA ILE A 32 -7.37 2.10 33.42
C ILE A 32 -8.78 1.61 33.07
N ASN A 33 -8.95 1.01 31.89
CA ASN A 33 -10.23 0.47 31.44
C ASN A 33 -10.03 -0.93 30.82
N PRO A 34 -10.19 -2.00 31.62
CA PRO A 34 -10.05 -3.38 31.13
C PRO A 34 -11.06 -3.79 30.06
N ARG A 35 -12.14 -3.02 29.88
CA ARG A 35 -13.14 -3.21 28.83
C ARG A 35 -12.84 -2.41 27.55
N ASN A 36 -11.67 -1.79 27.46
CA ASN A 36 -11.25 -1.07 26.27
C ASN A 36 -10.84 -2.04 25.14
N MET A 37 -11.86 -2.53 24.42
CA MET A 37 -11.73 -3.44 23.27
C MET A 37 -10.67 -2.98 22.28
N GLU A 38 -10.69 -1.69 21.92
CA GLU A 38 -9.78 -1.13 20.94
C GLU A 38 -8.33 -1.18 21.42
N ALA A 39 -8.07 -0.82 22.68
CA ALA A 39 -6.72 -0.91 23.24
C ALA A 39 -6.22 -2.36 23.31
N SER A 40 -7.08 -3.31 23.70
CA SER A 40 -6.73 -4.74 23.70
C SER A 40 -6.42 -5.27 22.31
N TYR A 41 -7.20 -4.86 21.31
CA TYR A 41 -6.99 -5.22 19.92
C TYR A 41 -5.66 -4.68 19.37
N TYR A 42 -5.41 -3.37 19.52
CA TYR A 42 -4.18 -2.77 19.02
C TYR A 42 -2.93 -3.16 19.81
N LEU A 43 -3.04 -3.61 21.06
CA LEU A 43 -1.92 -4.23 21.77
C LEU A 43 -1.47 -5.53 21.08
N GLY A 44 -2.41 -6.33 20.56
CA GLY A 44 -2.08 -7.50 19.74
C GLY A 44 -1.30 -7.13 18.47
N HIS A 45 -1.67 -6.01 17.83
CA HIS A 45 -0.93 -5.47 16.68
C HIS A 45 0.50 -5.08 17.04
N VAL A 46 0.69 -4.43 18.20
CA VAL A 46 2.03 -4.06 18.68
C VAL A 46 2.90 -5.30 18.83
N PHE A 47 2.41 -6.36 19.48
CA PHE A 47 3.15 -7.62 19.59
C PHE A 47 3.45 -8.24 18.22
N TYR A 48 2.49 -8.21 17.30
CA TYR A 48 2.70 -8.73 15.95
C TYR A 48 3.81 -7.99 15.19
N ILE A 49 3.80 -6.65 15.24
CA ILE A 49 4.80 -5.80 14.58
C ILE A 49 6.18 -5.98 15.23
N ASN A 50 6.22 -6.17 16.54
CA ASN A 50 7.45 -6.45 17.27
C ASN A 50 7.96 -7.90 17.09
N HIS A 51 7.37 -8.66 16.16
CA HIS A 51 7.66 -10.07 15.90
C HIS A 51 7.46 -11.01 17.10
N GLN A 52 6.70 -10.56 18.12
CA GLN A 52 6.31 -11.35 19.29
C GLN A 52 5.01 -12.12 19.00
N TYR A 53 5.04 -12.99 17.99
CA TYR A 53 3.83 -13.62 17.46
C TYR A 53 3.06 -14.48 18.47
N LEU A 54 3.75 -15.14 19.41
CA LEU A 54 3.08 -15.90 20.47
C LEU A 54 2.30 -15.00 21.42
N ASP A 55 2.85 -13.84 21.77
CA ASP A 55 2.18 -12.86 22.62
C ASP A 55 1.04 -12.17 21.87
N ALA A 56 1.21 -11.92 20.57
CA ALA A 56 0.14 -11.46 19.70
C ALA A 56 -1.03 -12.46 19.67
N ILE A 57 -0.76 -13.75 19.48
CA ILE A 57 -1.78 -14.82 19.48
C ILE A 57 -2.53 -14.85 20.82
N ARG A 58 -1.83 -14.80 21.95
CA ARG A 58 -2.46 -14.76 23.28
C ARG A 58 -3.34 -13.53 23.43
N GLN A 59 -2.83 -12.36 23.09
CA GLN A 59 -3.55 -11.09 23.22
C GLN A 59 -4.80 -11.05 22.33
N PHE A 60 -4.72 -11.53 21.09
CA PHE A 60 -5.87 -11.60 20.19
C PHE A 60 -6.91 -12.63 20.65
N ASN A 61 -6.48 -13.81 21.14
CA ASN A 61 -7.40 -14.80 21.70
C ASN A 61 -8.16 -14.25 22.92
N ASP A 62 -7.44 -13.62 23.85
CA ASP A 62 -8.05 -12.98 25.02
C ASP A 62 -9.04 -11.88 24.62
N THR A 63 -8.71 -11.12 23.56
CA THR A 63 -9.57 -10.05 23.04
C THR A 63 -10.83 -10.64 22.37
N ALA A 64 -10.70 -11.67 21.54
CA ALA A 64 -11.82 -12.35 20.88
C ALA A 64 -12.80 -12.96 21.89
N GLN A 65 -12.28 -13.61 22.94
CA GLN A 65 -13.10 -14.19 24.01
C GLN A 65 -13.87 -13.12 24.81
N LYS A 66 -13.25 -11.97 25.05
CA LYS A 66 -13.86 -10.86 25.80
C LYS A 66 -14.84 -10.04 24.95
N PHE A 67 -14.59 -9.94 23.65
CA PHE A 67 -15.30 -9.05 22.74
C PHE A 67 -15.64 -9.79 21.44
N GLN A 68 -16.80 -10.44 21.42
CA GLN A 68 -17.26 -11.22 20.26
C GLN A 68 -17.35 -10.39 18.97
N THR A 69 -17.62 -9.09 19.09
CA THR A 69 -17.69 -8.10 18.00
C THR A 69 -16.42 -8.04 17.13
N VAL A 70 -15.25 -8.27 17.73
CA VAL A 70 -13.95 -8.23 17.03
C VAL A 70 -13.34 -9.61 16.83
N SER A 71 -14.07 -10.69 17.12
CA SER A 71 -13.55 -12.07 17.02
C SER A 71 -12.97 -12.33 15.63
N ILE A 72 -13.67 -11.93 14.57
CA ILE A 72 -13.24 -12.12 13.17
C ILE A 72 -11.89 -11.42 12.90
N LEU A 73 -11.73 -10.20 13.42
CA LEU A 73 -10.49 -9.44 13.28
C LEU A 73 -9.36 -10.10 14.05
N CYS A 74 -9.63 -10.55 15.27
CA CYS A 74 -8.65 -11.28 16.08
C CYS A 74 -8.24 -12.59 15.42
N ASP A 75 -9.19 -13.38 14.91
CA ASP A 75 -8.93 -14.65 14.22
C ASP A 75 -8.05 -14.45 12.99
N PHE A 76 -8.30 -13.39 12.21
CA PHE A 76 -7.44 -13.01 11.09
C PHE A 76 -5.98 -12.76 11.54
N TRP A 77 -5.77 -11.97 12.60
CA TRP A 77 -4.41 -11.67 13.08
C TRP A 77 -3.76 -12.84 13.82
N ILE A 78 -4.53 -13.73 14.44
CA ILE A 78 -4.04 -15.01 14.98
C ILE A 78 -3.53 -15.88 13.82
N SER A 79 -4.33 -16.03 12.75
CA SER A 79 -3.92 -16.73 11.55
C SER A 79 -2.62 -16.16 10.98
N ARG A 80 -2.52 -14.83 10.85
CA ARG A 80 -1.31 -14.17 10.37
C ARG A 80 -0.11 -14.44 11.26
N SER A 81 -0.27 -14.40 12.58
CA SER A 81 0.79 -14.68 13.55
C SER A 81 1.32 -16.12 13.41
N TYR A 82 0.42 -17.10 13.27
CA TYR A 82 0.82 -18.48 13.01
C TYR A 82 1.54 -18.65 11.67
N HIS A 83 1.06 -18.00 10.63
CA HIS A 83 1.71 -18.00 9.32
C HIS A 83 3.12 -17.39 9.37
N GLN A 84 3.34 -16.33 10.16
CA GLN A 84 4.69 -15.78 10.36
C GLN A 84 5.61 -16.72 11.14
N LEU A 85 5.10 -17.41 12.16
CA LEU A 85 5.85 -18.44 12.88
C LEU A 85 6.28 -19.57 11.92
N TYR A 86 5.37 -20.00 11.02
CA TYR A 86 5.69 -20.96 9.97
C TYR A 86 6.81 -20.48 9.03
N LYS A 87 6.79 -19.21 8.60
CA LYS A 87 7.79 -18.66 7.67
C LYS A 87 9.15 -18.34 8.29
N ASN A 88 9.18 -17.89 9.54
CA ASN A 88 10.39 -17.33 10.15
C ASN A 88 11.23 -18.36 10.93
N LEU A 89 10.68 -19.54 11.22
CA LEU A 89 11.42 -20.59 11.92
C LEU A 89 12.24 -21.43 10.92
N LEU A 90 13.52 -21.63 11.25
CA LEU A 90 14.47 -22.50 10.50
C LEU A 90 13.94 -23.93 10.27
N PHE A 91 13.03 -24.38 11.14
CA PHE A 91 12.28 -25.62 10.99
C PHE A 91 10.79 -25.26 11.06
N SER A 92 10.18 -25.10 9.89
CA SER A 92 8.75 -24.83 9.79
C SER A 92 7.97 -26.05 10.27
N SER A 93 7.18 -25.92 11.35
CA SER A 93 6.22 -26.96 11.73
C SER A 93 4.97 -26.79 10.88
N GLU A 94 4.54 -27.87 10.22
CA GLU A 94 3.24 -27.94 9.55
C GLU A 94 2.08 -27.62 10.50
N ASP A 95 2.25 -27.79 11.81
CA ASP A 95 1.26 -27.45 12.82
C ASP A 95 0.95 -25.95 12.84
N PHE A 96 1.95 -25.09 12.59
CA PHE A 96 1.74 -23.64 12.52
C PHE A 96 0.96 -23.26 11.27
N LEU A 97 1.27 -23.84 10.12
CA LEU A 97 0.51 -23.61 8.89
C LEU A 97 -0.93 -24.13 9.02
N THR A 98 -1.10 -25.31 9.62
CA THR A 98 -2.42 -25.89 9.92
C THR A 98 -3.22 -24.98 10.86
N SER A 99 -2.56 -24.43 11.89
CA SER A 99 -3.18 -23.47 12.81
C SER A 99 -3.55 -22.18 12.09
N ALA A 100 -2.69 -21.65 11.22
CA ALA A 100 -3.00 -20.48 10.41
C ALA A 100 -4.26 -20.70 9.58
N ILE A 101 -4.31 -21.80 8.82
CA ILE A 101 -5.48 -22.18 8.02
C ILE A 101 -6.73 -22.27 8.89
N LYS A 102 -6.66 -22.96 10.04
CA LYS A 102 -7.80 -23.13 10.96
C LYS A 102 -8.44 -21.80 11.34
N TYR A 103 -7.64 -20.79 11.68
CA TYR A 103 -8.17 -19.47 12.04
C TYR A 103 -8.63 -18.67 10.80
N ALA A 104 -7.99 -18.88 9.63
CA ALA A 104 -8.40 -18.25 8.38
C ALA A 104 -9.68 -18.83 7.76
N GLU A 105 -10.09 -20.07 8.09
CA GLU A 105 -11.30 -20.70 7.52
C GLU A 105 -12.56 -19.84 7.69
N TYR A 106 -12.65 -19.09 8.79
CA TYR A 106 -13.80 -18.21 9.05
C TYR A 106 -13.94 -17.11 7.99
N LEU A 107 -12.86 -16.72 7.31
CA LEU A 107 -12.88 -15.75 6.21
C LEU A 107 -13.77 -16.19 5.04
N ARG A 108 -14.10 -17.49 4.92
CA ARG A 108 -15.09 -17.98 3.96
C ARG A 108 -16.45 -17.30 4.13
N VAL A 109 -16.86 -17.03 5.37
CA VAL A 109 -18.11 -16.32 5.70
C VAL A 109 -18.06 -14.88 5.20
N MET A 110 -16.89 -14.25 5.28
CA MET A 110 -16.66 -12.88 4.83
C MET A 110 -16.47 -12.78 3.31
N GLY A 111 -16.14 -13.88 2.65
CA GLY A 111 -15.67 -13.89 1.27
C GLY A 111 -16.65 -13.37 0.21
N GLU A 112 -17.95 -13.31 0.51
CA GLU A 112 -18.93 -12.62 -0.35
C GLU A 112 -18.79 -11.11 -0.32
N LYS A 113 -18.48 -10.55 0.86
CA LYS A 113 -18.35 -9.10 1.08
C LYS A 113 -16.91 -8.62 0.87
N VAL A 114 -15.93 -9.46 1.22
CA VAL A 114 -14.49 -9.18 1.19
C VAL A 114 -13.76 -10.30 0.42
N PRO A 115 -13.77 -10.29 -0.93
CA PRO A 115 -13.09 -11.30 -1.73
C PRO A 115 -11.58 -11.42 -1.43
N GLU A 116 -10.93 -10.32 -1.06
CA GLU A 116 -9.51 -10.29 -0.68
C GLU A 116 -9.20 -11.16 0.55
N ALA A 117 -10.21 -11.43 1.40
CA ALA A 117 -10.08 -12.36 2.51
C ALA A 117 -9.96 -13.82 2.03
N LEU A 118 -10.61 -14.17 0.91
CA LEU A 118 -10.49 -15.49 0.30
C LEU A 118 -9.15 -15.68 -0.40
N GLU A 119 -8.57 -14.62 -0.97
CA GLU A 119 -7.22 -14.68 -1.55
C GLU A 119 -6.20 -15.11 -0.50
N TYR A 120 -6.27 -14.54 0.70
CA TYR A 120 -5.37 -14.92 1.80
C TYR A 120 -5.53 -16.40 2.18
N LEU A 121 -6.76 -16.91 2.27
CA LEU A 121 -6.99 -18.33 2.55
C LEU A 121 -6.47 -19.23 1.41
N ALA A 122 -6.62 -18.80 0.16
CA ALA A 122 -6.12 -19.52 -1.01
C ALA A 122 -4.58 -19.59 -1.03
N GLU A 123 -3.89 -18.51 -0.62
CA GLU A 123 -2.43 -18.48 -0.44
C GLU A 123 -1.99 -19.52 0.61
N LEU A 124 -2.66 -19.56 1.77
CA LEU A 124 -2.35 -20.55 2.82
C LEU A 124 -2.56 -22.00 2.33
N TYR A 125 -3.60 -22.26 1.55
CA TYR A 125 -3.81 -23.57 0.94
C TYR A 125 -2.75 -23.94 -0.06
N GLU A 126 -2.30 -23.00 -0.89
CA GLU A 126 -1.23 -23.24 -1.84
C GLU A 126 0.07 -23.61 -1.12
N GLU A 127 0.43 -22.88 -0.06
CA GLU A 127 1.59 -23.20 0.79
C GLU A 127 1.45 -24.56 1.48
N ALA A 128 0.23 -24.98 1.81
CA ALA A 128 -0.06 -26.29 2.39
C ALA A 128 -0.21 -27.41 1.33
N ASN A 129 0.14 -27.16 0.07
CA ASN A 129 -0.03 -28.09 -1.06
C ASN A 129 -1.49 -28.53 -1.32
N ARG A 130 -2.49 -27.80 -0.82
CA ARG A 130 -3.93 -28.01 -1.02
C ARG A 130 -4.43 -27.33 -2.30
N LYS A 131 -3.81 -27.67 -3.44
CA LYS A 131 -3.99 -26.98 -4.74
C LYS A 131 -5.45 -26.93 -5.21
N ASN A 132 -6.21 -28.01 -5.04
CA ASN A 132 -7.61 -28.07 -5.48
C ASN A 132 -8.49 -27.05 -4.75
N GLU A 133 -8.25 -26.86 -3.45
CA GLU A 133 -9.02 -25.93 -2.62
C GLU A 133 -8.62 -24.49 -2.89
N SER A 134 -7.32 -24.24 -3.09
CA SER A 134 -6.81 -22.95 -3.55
C SER A 134 -7.43 -22.56 -4.90
N GLN A 135 -7.41 -23.46 -5.89
CA GLN A 135 -8.01 -23.22 -7.22
C GLN A 135 -9.52 -22.97 -7.16
N ALA A 136 -10.24 -23.70 -6.30
CA ALA A 136 -11.68 -23.49 -6.11
C ALA A 136 -11.96 -22.09 -5.56
N LEU A 137 -11.18 -21.62 -4.57
CA LEU A 137 -11.29 -20.27 -4.05
C LEU A 137 -10.94 -19.23 -5.11
N PHE A 138 -9.81 -19.36 -5.82
CA PHE A 138 -9.43 -18.42 -6.89
C PHE A 138 -10.48 -18.33 -8.00
N SER A 139 -11.06 -19.46 -8.41
CA SER A 139 -12.14 -19.48 -9.41
C SER A 139 -13.38 -18.72 -8.94
N SER A 140 -13.72 -18.84 -7.65
CA SER A 140 -14.84 -18.10 -7.06
C SER A 140 -14.58 -16.58 -6.98
N ILE A 141 -13.31 -16.17 -6.87
CA ILE A 141 -12.88 -14.76 -6.82
C ILE A 141 -12.80 -14.16 -8.22
N GLN A 142 -12.29 -14.89 -9.22
CA GLN A 142 -12.13 -14.39 -10.60
C GLN A 142 -13.47 -13.95 -11.24
N GLY A 143 -14.59 -14.58 -10.88
CA GLY A 143 -15.92 -14.13 -11.31
C GLY A 143 -16.42 -12.85 -10.61
N ARG A 144 -15.78 -12.44 -9.51
CA ARG A 144 -16.13 -11.28 -8.68
C ARG A 144 -15.20 -10.08 -8.88
N LEU A 145 -14.00 -10.31 -9.44
CA LEU A 145 -13.09 -9.24 -9.85
C LEU A 145 -13.77 -8.37 -10.91
N ARG A 146 -14.13 -7.15 -10.53
CA ARG A 146 -14.90 -6.23 -11.37
C ARG A 146 -14.08 -5.81 -12.58
N LYS A 147 -14.54 -6.11 -13.78
CA LYS A 147 -14.18 -5.32 -14.97
C LYS A 147 -14.83 -3.94 -14.80
N ARG A 148 -14.01 -2.90 -14.63
CA ARG A 148 -14.45 -1.51 -14.78
C ARG A 148 -13.79 -0.91 -16.01
N ASP A 149 -14.59 -0.24 -16.82
CA ASP A 149 -14.14 0.36 -18.06
C ASP A 149 -13.21 1.54 -17.78
N PHE A 150 -12.10 1.58 -18.52
CA PHE A 150 -11.09 2.61 -18.39
C PHE A 150 -11.58 3.92 -19.01
N VAL A 151 -11.50 5.01 -18.26
CA VAL A 151 -11.63 6.36 -18.82
C VAL A 151 -10.23 6.88 -19.15
N ALA A 152 -9.84 6.75 -20.41
CA ALA A 152 -8.66 7.43 -20.96
C ALA A 152 -9.00 8.91 -21.19
N LEU A 153 -8.17 9.81 -20.66
CA LEU A 153 -8.23 11.24 -20.99
C LEU A 153 -6.82 11.78 -21.17
N ASP A 154 -6.58 12.37 -22.33
CA ASP A 154 -5.30 12.86 -22.83
C ASP A 154 -4.58 13.86 -21.90
N SER A 155 -3.25 13.73 -21.79
CA SER A 155 -2.36 14.90 -21.77
C SER A 155 -1.92 15.17 -23.21
N GLU A 156 -1.89 16.43 -23.62
CA GLU A 156 -1.69 16.79 -25.04
C GLU A 156 -0.22 16.70 -25.49
N ASN A 157 0.75 16.57 -24.56
CA ASN A 157 2.19 16.63 -24.86
C ASN A 157 2.94 15.32 -24.57
N PRO A 158 3.71 14.78 -25.54
CA PRO A 158 4.69 13.72 -25.30
C PRO A 158 5.77 14.17 -24.32
N GLY A 159 6.16 13.30 -23.39
CA GLY A 159 7.22 13.59 -22.42
C GLY A 159 6.76 14.27 -21.12
N GLU A 160 5.46 14.58 -20.97
CA GLU A 160 4.86 15.09 -19.74
C GLU A 160 3.97 14.02 -19.10
N CYS A 161 4.23 13.71 -17.82
CA CYS A 161 3.46 12.76 -17.04
C CYS A 161 2.84 13.44 -15.81
N ARG A 162 1.53 13.22 -15.60
CA ARG A 162 0.81 13.63 -14.39
C ARG A 162 0.32 12.42 -13.63
N VAL A 163 0.76 12.24 -12.39
CA VAL A 163 0.33 11.13 -11.52
C VAL A 163 -0.32 11.65 -10.26
N LEU A 164 -1.39 10.97 -9.85
CA LEU A 164 -2.03 11.20 -8.56
C LEU A 164 -1.32 10.36 -7.50
N ALA A 165 -0.57 11.05 -6.64
CA ALA A 165 0.03 10.47 -5.45
C ALA A 165 -0.89 10.64 -4.25
N VAL A 166 -0.98 9.61 -3.41
CA VAL A 166 -1.72 9.70 -2.15
C VAL A 166 -0.76 10.00 -1.01
N TYR A 167 -0.90 11.20 -0.44
CA TYR A 167 -0.01 11.72 0.58
C TYR A 167 -0.45 11.30 1.99
N ALA A 168 0.44 11.53 2.95
CA ALA A 168 0.18 11.24 4.36
C ALA A 168 -1.12 11.95 4.82
N PRO A 169 -1.92 11.30 5.68
CA PRO A 169 -3.19 11.88 6.08
C PRO A 169 -2.99 13.17 6.88
N GLN A 170 -3.76 14.21 6.55
CA GLN A 170 -3.77 15.45 7.32
C GLN A 170 -4.85 15.39 8.40
N ILE A 171 -4.57 16.03 9.54
CA ILE A 171 -5.54 16.21 10.61
C ILE A 171 -6.49 17.33 10.21
N VAL A 172 -7.77 17.01 9.99
CA VAL A 172 -8.79 18.00 9.65
C VAL A 172 -9.61 18.34 10.90
N ARG A 173 -9.80 19.63 11.17
CA ARG A 173 -10.72 20.12 12.21
C ARG A 173 -12.10 20.36 11.58
N SER A 174 -13.17 20.02 12.31
CA SER A 174 -14.55 20.38 11.93
C SER A 174 -14.64 21.88 11.65
N SER A 175 -15.25 22.26 10.53
CA SER A 175 -15.53 23.65 10.15
C SER A 175 -16.77 24.24 10.83
N ASP A 176 -17.50 23.43 11.60
CA ASP A 176 -18.74 23.84 12.28
C ASP A 176 -18.44 24.38 13.70
N PRO A 177 -18.59 25.69 13.95
CA PRO A 177 -18.32 26.31 15.24
C PRO A 177 -19.38 26.00 16.30
N ALA A 178 -20.53 25.42 15.93
CA ALA A 178 -21.61 25.08 16.87
C ALA A 178 -21.47 23.67 17.47
N LYS A 179 -20.56 22.85 16.93
CA LYS A 179 -20.26 21.52 17.47
C LYS A 179 -19.02 21.62 18.38
N PRO A 180 -18.98 20.93 19.53
CA PRO A 180 -17.72 20.76 20.25
C PRO A 180 -16.67 20.20 19.28
N PRO A 181 -15.35 20.41 19.50
CA PRO A 181 -14.29 19.86 18.64
C PRO A 181 -14.34 18.32 18.71
N GLU A 182 -15.26 17.73 17.96
CA GLU A 182 -15.53 16.31 17.92
C GLU A 182 -14.54 15.69 16.93
N ARG A 183 -13.76 14.76 17.49
CA ARG A 183 -12.92 13.76 16.80
C ARG A 183 -11.94 14.35 15.78
N LEU A 184 -10.64 14.32 16.13
CA LEU A 184 -9.58 14.56 15.15
C LEU A 184 -9.64 13.44 14.10
N PHE A 185 -10.00 13.78 12.87
CA PHE A 185 -10.04 12.83 11.76
C PHE A 185 -8.78 12.97 10.90
N SER A 186 -8.27 11.81 10.50
CA SER A 186 -7.17 11.61 9.57
C SER A 186 -7.79 11.49 8.17
N ARG A 187 -7.44 12.37 7.21
CA ARG A 187 -7.94 12.28 5.83
C ARG A 187 -6.77 12.26 4.85
N GLY A 188 -6.75 11.28 3.96
CA GLY A 188 -5.77 11.21 2.88
C GLY A 188 -5.97 12.37 1.91
N SER A 189 -4.88 12.91 1.39
CA SER A 189 -4.91 13.92 0.33
C SER A 189 -4.31 13.33 -0.95
N LEU A 190 -4.96 13.63 -2.07
CA LEU A 190 -4.41 13.38 -3.39
C LEU A 190 -3.75 14.65 -3.89
N GLY A 191 -2.55 14.53 -4.43
CA GLY A 191 -1.87 15.61 -5.11
C GLY A 191 -1.32 15.14 -6.45
N THR A 192 -1.17 16.09 -7.37
CA THR A 192 -0.64 15.84 -8.70
C THR A 192 0.86 16.07 -8.68
N LEU A 193 1.60 15.13 -9.23
CA LEU A 193 3.02 15.28 -9.55
C LEU A 193 3.16 15.40 -11.06
N GLU A 194 3.94 16.39 -11.51
CA GLU A 194 4.24 16.59 -12.93
C GLU A 194 5.72 16.26 -13.16
N VAL A 195 6.00 15.39 -14.14
CA VAL A 195 7.37 15.07 -14.55
C VAL A 195 7.49 15.24 -16.06
N SER A 196 8.51 15.98 -16.48
CA SER A 196 8.75 16.31 -17.88
C SER A 196 10.15 15.91 -18.31
N TYR A 197 10.30 15.41 -19.53
CA TYR A 197 11.59 15.17 -20.17
C TYR A 197 11.89 16.30 -21.17
N ILE A 198 12.73 17.26 -20.78
CA ILE A 198 12.90 18.55 -21.48
C ILE A 198 14.35 18.82 -21.87
N PRO A 199 14.64 19.66 -22.89
CA PRO A 199 16.01 20.04 -23.23
C PRO A 199 16.74 20.67 -22.03
N GLY A 200 17.98 20.23 -21.79
CA GLY A 200 18.71 20.54 -20.56
C GLY A 200 20.14 20.00 -20.53
N GLY A 201 20.69 19.82 -19.33
CA GLY A 201 22.09 19.41 -19.10
C GLY A 201 22.30 17.95 -18.67
N GLY A 202 21.33 17.07 -18.85
CA GLY A 202 21.44 15.64 -18.50
C GLY A 202 21.20 15.33 -17.02
N GLY A 203 20.58 16.27 -16.30
CA GLY A 203 20.39 16.25 -14.86
C GLY A 203 18.94 16.07 -14.42
N LEU A 204 18.73 16.36 -13.14
CA LEU A 204 17.44 16.40 -12.47
C LEU A 204 17.16 17.85 -12.06
N LEU A 205 16.06 18.40 -12.55
CA LEU A 205 15.53 19.69 -12.14
C LEU A 205 14.32 19.47 -11.22
N VAL A 206 14.24 20.25 -10.15
CA VAL A 206 13.14 20.14 -9.18
C VAL A 206 12.58 21.52 -8.87
N THR A 207 11.28 21.68 -9.03
CA THR A 207 10.55 22.91 -8.67
C THR A 207 9.39 22.61 -7.73
N GLY A 208 9.09 23.56 -6.85
CA GLY A 208 8.01 23.44 -5.86
C GLY A 208 8.46 23.70 -4.42
N ASN A 209 7.50 23.68 -3.50
CA ASN A 209 7.73 23.85 -2.07
C ASN A 209 7.81 22.48 -1.36
N LEU A 210 9.03 21.96 -1.21
CA LEU A 210 9.28 20.57 -0.81
C LEU A 210 9.96 20.47 0.56
N GLY A 211 9.63 19.41 1.31
CA GLY A 211 10.39 18.97 2.47
C GLY A 211 11.60 18.12 2.11
N GLU A 212 12.51 17.98 3.08
CA GLU A 212 13.77 17.26 2.93
C GLU A 212 13.52 15.78 2.62
N SER A 213 12.55 15.14 3.29
CA SER A 213 12.20 13.75 3.00
C SER A 213 11.60 13.57 1.60
N PHE A 214 10.86 14.56 1.11
CA PHE A 214 10.32 14.51 -0.25
C PHE A 214 11.41 14.72 -1.30
N GLN A 215 12.34 15.65 -1.08
CA GLN A 215 13.51 15.85 -1.95
C GLN A 215 14.34 14.57 -2.06
N ASN A 216 14.65 13.93 -0.92
CA ASN A 216 15.33 12.64 -0.90
C ASN A 216 14.57 11.57 -1.69
N SER A 217 13.23 11.57 -1.64
CA SER A 217 12.41 10.63 -2.42
C SER A 217 12.54 10.84 -3.93
N ILE A 218 12.66 12.09 -4.39
CA ILE A 218 12.91 12.42 -5.79
C ILE A 218 14.29 11.91 -6.21
N GLU A 219 15.31 12.13 -5.38
CA GLU A 219 16.67 11.66 -5.67
C GLU A 219 16.75 10.13 -5.76
N VAL A 220 16.10 9.41 -4.83
CA VAL A 220 16.03 7.95 -4.86
C VAL A 220 15.28 7.45 -6.10
N ALA A 221 14.19 8.10 -6.49
CA ALA A 221 13.47 7.79 -7.73
C ALA A 221 14.33 8.02 -8.98
N TYR A 222 15.10 9.11 -9.01
CA TYR A 222 16.01 9.42 -10.12
C TYR A 222 17.18 8.43 -10.20
N ALA A 223 17.71 7.99 -9.05
CA ALA A 223 18.72 6.94 -9.00
C ALA A 223 18.17 5.61 -9.52
N PHE A 224 16.95 5.24 -9.13
CA PHE A 224 16.26 4.07 -9.71
C PHE A 224 16.07 4.22 -11.22
N PHE A 225 15.59 5.38 -11.69
CA PHE A 225 15.37 5.67 -13.11
C PHE A 225 16.63 5.41 -13.93
N LYS A 226 17.77 6.01 -13.56
CA LYS A 226 19.05 5.81 -14.26
C LYS A 226 19.48 4.35 -14.29
N ARG A 227 19.42 3.68 -13.14
CA ARG A 227 19.75 2.26 -13.04
C ARG A 227 18.82 1.38 -13.88
N HIS A 228 17.54 1.73 -13.94
CA HIS A 228 16.57 1.02 -14.76
C HIS A 228 16.92 1.15 -16.24
N LEU A 229 17.26 2.36 -16.72
CA LEU A 229 17.78 2.54 -18.09
C LEU A 229 19.03 1.68 -18.35
N GLU A 230 20.01 1.72 -17.44
CA GLU A 230 21.25 0.96 -17.55
C GLU A 230 20.99 -0.56 -17.68
N SER A 231 19.95 -1.09 -17.03
CA SER A 231 19.58 -2.50 -17.14
C SER A 231 19.10 -2.92 -18.54
N TYR A 232 18.73 -1.97 -19.39
CA TYR A 232 18.40 -2.16 -20.80
C TYR A 232 19.52 -1.66 -21.74
N GLY A 233 20.71 -1.34 -21.20
CA GLY A 233 21.81 -0.77 -21.98
C GLY A 233 21.55 0.68 -22.44
N LEU A 234 20.61 1.37 -21.79
CA LEU A 234 20.26 2.76 -22.07
C LEU A 234 20.90 3.71 -21.08
N VAL A 235 21.12 4.95 -21.54
CA VAL A 235 21.51 6.08 -20.69
C VAL A 235 20.63 7.29 -21.02
N GLN A 236 20.41 8.15 -20.03
CA GLN A 236 19.73 9.42 -20.26
C GLN A 236 20.53 10.28 -21.24
N ASN A 237 19.85 10.92 -22.19
CA ASN A 237 20.48 11.87 -23.10
C ASN A 237 21.11 13.04 -22.29
N PRO A 238 22.42 13.32 -22.44
CA PRO A 238 23.09 14.45 -21.79
C PRO A 238 22.50 15.82 -22.12
N ASP A 239 21.75 15.95 -23.21
CA ASP A 239 21.10 17.20 -23.63
C ASP A 239 19.65 17.33 -23.13
N MET A 240 19.20 16.41 -22.26
CA MET A 240 17.83 16.36 -21.75
C MET A 240 17.80 16.20 -20.23
N ASP A 241 17.05 17.04 -19.54
CA ASP A 241 16.79 16.96 -18.10
C ASP A 241 15.48 16.22 -17.81
N ILE A 242 15.45 15.55 -16.67
CA ILE A 242 14.19 15.16 -16.01
C ILE A 242 13.80 16.32 -15.09
N HIS A 243 12.65 16.93 -15.34
CA HIS A 243 12.11 18.01 -14.52
C HIS A 243 10.92 17.51 -13.72
N VAL A 244 11.03 17.52 -12.39
CA VAL A 244 9.93 17.25 -11.47
C VAL A 244 9.36 18.58 -11.00
N ASP A 245 8.11 18.86 -11.35
CA ASP A 245 7.37 20.01 -10.87
C ASP A 245 6.26 19.59 -9.90
N VAL A 246 6.26 20.23 -8.74
CA VAL A 246 5.26 20.03 -7.70
C VAL A 246 4.57 21.37 -7.44
N PRO A 247 3.26 21.51 -7.72
CA PRO A 247 2.57 22.80 -7.65
C PRO A 247 2.75 23.50 -6.30
N GLY A 248 3.39 24.68 -6.32
CA GLY A 248 3.85 25.39 -5.13
C GLY A 248 2.76 26.02 -4.24
N TRP A 249 1.49 25.97 -4.63
CA TRP A 249 0.37 26.46 -3.82
C TRP A 249 -0.12 25.44 -2.76
N LEU A 250 0.41 24.21 -2.81
CA LEU A 250 0.09 23.17 -1.84
C LEU A 250 0.94 23.34 -0.56
N PRO A 251 0.42 23.01 0.63
CA PRO A 251 1.21 22.95 1.85
C PRO A 251 2.46 22.08 1.64
N LYS A 252 3.59 22.46 2.25
CA LYS A 252 4.90 21.79 2.11
C LYS A 252 4.72 20.27 2.13
N TYR A 253 5.00 19.62 0.99
CA TYR A 253 4.94 18.17 0.87
C TYR A 253 6.12 17.54 1.61
N ASP A 254 5.83 16.63 2.53
CA ASP A 254 6.85 15.93 3.29
C ASP A 254 6.45 14.47 3.51
N GLY A 255 7.44 13.58 3.42
CA GLY A 255 7.29 12.14 3.58
C GLY A 255 7.52 11.31 2.30
N PRO A 256 7.95 10.04 2.44
CA PRO A 256 8.49 9.26 1.34
C PRO A 256 7.46 8.52 0.47
N SER A 257 6.17 8.66 0.78
CA SER A 257 5.11 7.81 0.24
C SER A 257 4.78 8.01 -1.25
N ALA A 258 5.44 8.94 -1.93
CA ALA A 258 5.27 9.22 -3.35
C ALA A 258 6.40 8.67 -4.23
N GLY A 259 7.37 7.95 -3.67
CA GLY A 259 8.53 7.43 -4.40
C GLY A 259 8.13 6.59 -5.63
N VAL A 260 7.13 5.72 -5.47
CA VAL A 260 6.58 4.91 -6.58
C VAL A 260 6.04 5.78 -7.71
N ALA A 261 5.28 6.83 -7.37
CA ALA A 261 4.70 7.77 -8.33
C ALA A 261 5.79 8.52 -9.10
N LEU A 262 6.82 8.98 -8.40
CA LEU A 262 7.96 9.68 -9.00
C LEU A 262 8.71 8.78 -9.99
N ALA A 263 9.07 7.56 -9.57
CA ALA A 263 9.79 6.62 -10.42
C ALA A 263 9.00 6.25 -11.69
N CYS A 264 7.71 5.91 -11.55
CA CYS A 264 6.86 5.60 -12.70
C CYS A 264 6.69 6.81 -13.63
N SER A 265 6.58 8.02 -13.07
CA SER A 265 6.45 9.25 -13.88
C SER A 265 7.72 9.57 -14.67
N MET A 266 8.91 9.35 -14.09
CA MET A 266 10.19 9.53 -14.81
C MET A 266 10.32 8.54 -15.97
N ILE A 267 9.97 7.27 -15.75
CA ILE A 267 9.95 6.26 -16.80
C ILE A 267 8.94 6.62 -17.89
N SER A 268 7.73 7.01 -17.51
CA SER A 268 6.68 7.46 -18.43
C SER A 268 7.10 8.68 -19.27
N ALA A 269 7.74 9.67 -18.65
CA ALA A 269 8.27 10.85 -19.34
C ALA A 269 9.38 10.48 -20.34
N PHE A 270 10.27 9.56 -19.98
CA PHE A 270 11.34 9.08 -20.85
C PHE A 270 10.83 8.23 -22.02
N THR A 271 9.91 7.29 -21.78
CA THR A 271 9.39 6.39 -22.83
C THR A 271 8.32 7.06 -23.68
N GLY A 272 7.77 8.19 -23.24
CA GLY A 272 6.63 8.85 -23.86
C GLY A 272 5.31 8.09 -23.69
N LYS A 273 5.29 7.04 -22.86
CA LYS A 273 4.11 6.19 -22.63
C LYS A 273 3.32 6.71 -21.44
N LYS A 274 2.04 7.03 -21.64
CA LYS A 274 1.20 7.72 -20.64
C LYS A 274 0.75 6.78 -19.51
N ILE A 275 0.76 7.29 -18.28
CA ILE A 275 0.10 6.65 -17.12
C ILE A 275 -1.40 6.96 -17.14
N PRO A 276 -2.30 5.97 -16.96
CA PRO A 276 -3.74 6.21 -16.89
C PRO A 276 -4.14 7.10 -15.71
N LYS A 277 -5.01 8.08 -15.93
CA LYS A 277 -5.50 9.00 -14.88
C LYS A 277 -6.42 8.33 -13.84
N ASN A 278 -6.94 7.13 -14.12
CA ASN A 278 -7.77 6.34 -13.21
C ASN A 278 -6.93 5.41 -12.30
N VAL A 279 -5.67 5.76 -12.07
CA VAL A 279 -4.72 5.02 -11.23
C VAL A 279 -4.08 5.97 -10.22
N THR A 280 -4.06 5.56 -8.96
CA THR A 280 -3.20 6.13 -7.92
C THR A 280 -2.13 5.14 -7.49
N MET A 281 -1.08 5.64 -6.87
CA MET A 281 -0.04 4.80 -6.30
C MET A 281 0.53 5.43 -5.03
N THR A 282 0.91 4.57 -4.09
CA THR A 282 1.60 4.97 -2.86
C THR A 282 2.64 3.93 -2.50
N GLY A 283 3.76 4.39 -1.96
CA GLY A 283 4.86 3.53 -1.56
C GLY A 283 6.15 4.34 -1.49
N GLU A 284 6.93 4.07 -0.46
CA GLU A 284 8.33 4.45 -0.47
C GLU A 284 9.09 3.47 -1.38
N ILE A 285 10.22 3.90 -1.92
CA ILE A 285 11.04 3.05 -2.79
C ILE A 285 12.50 3.05 -2.35
N SER A 286 13.21 1.97 -2.69
CA SER A 286 14.67 1.98 -2.69
C SER A 286 15.21 2.28 -4.08
N MET A 287 16.48 2.69 -4.17
CA MET A 287 17.19 2.86 -5.45
C MET A 287 17.25 1.57 -6.29
N HIS A 288 17.02 0.41 -5.65
CA HIS A 288 17.01 -0.90 -6.29
C HIS A 288 15.63 -1.32 -6.78
N GLY A 289 14.60 -0.48 -6.63
CA GLY A 289 13.23 -0.77 -7.10
C GLY A 289 12.36 -1.55 -6.12
N LYS A 290 12.78 -1.74 -4.86
CA LYS A 290 11.91 -2.34 -3.82
C LYS A 290 10.87 -1.32 -3.40
N VAL A 291 9.60 -1.71 -3.35
CA VAL A 291 8.50 -0.91 -2.80
C VAL A 291 8.35 -1.22 -1.32
N MET A 292 8.36 -0.18 -0.48
CA MET A 292 8.40 -0.25 0.98
C MET A 292 7.10 0.26 1.60
N PRO A 293 6.71 -0.26 2.78
CA PRO A 293 5.44 0.04 3.41
C PRO A 293 5.27 1.52 3.74
N VAL A 294 4.03 1.98 3.77
CA VAL A 294 3.64 3.34 4.14
C VAL A 294 2.48 3.32 5.11
N GLY A 295 2.37 4.36 5.93
CA GLY A 295 1.25 4.52 6.84
C GLY A 295 -0.01 5.08 6.16
N GLY A 296 -1.14 4.90 6.85
CA GLY A 296 -2.42 5.53 6.49
C GLY A 296 -3.11 4.92 5.27
N ILE A 297 -2.99 3.61 5.07
CA ILE A 297 -3.55 2.91 3.90
C ILE A 297 -5.06 3.10 3.80
N LYS A 298 -5.77 3.03 4.94
CA LYS A 298 -7.21 3.27 4.98
C LYS A 298 -7.57 4.62 4.36
N GLU A 299 -6.95 5.67 4.89
CA GLU A 299 -7.23 7.03 4.45
C GLU A 299 -6.81 7.27 3.00
N LYS A 300 -5.80 6.55 2.50
CA LYS A 300 -5.32 6.64 1.12
C LYS A 300 -6.26 5.95 0.12
N VAL A 301 -6.77 4.78 0.49
CA VAL A 301 -7.77 4.04 -0.29
C VAL A 301 -9.08 4.83 -0.32
N GLU A 302 -9.53 5.37 0.81
CA GLU A 302 -10.72 6.23 0.90
C GLU A 302 -10.55 7.53 0.10
N ALA A 303 -9.36 8.15 0.10
CA ALA A 303 -9.10 9.34 -0.71
C ALA A 303 -9.18 9.04 -2.22
N THR A 304 -8.64 7.89 -2.64
CA THR A 304 -8.74 7.40 -4.04
C THR A 304 -10.21 7.17 -4.41
N TYR A 305 -10.95 6.49 -3.54
CA TYR A 305 -12.38 6.25 -3.73
C TYR A 305 -13.18 7.56 -3.84
N GLY A 306 -12.94 8.52 -2.93
CA GLY A 306 -13.65 9.80 -2.90
C GLY A 306 -13.40 10.70 -4.11
N LYS A 307 -12.41 10.38 -4.96
CA LYS A 307 -12.18 11.03 -6.26
C LYS A 307 -12.73 10.25 -7.45
N GLY A 308 -13.41 9.13 -7.21
CA GLY A 308 -13.94 8.27 -8.27
C GLY A 308 -12.86 7.54 -9.06
N ILE A 309 -11.70 7.31 -8.46
CA ILE A 309 -10.57 6.61 -9.09
C ILE A 309 -10.72 5.11 -8.85
N ASP A 310 -10.53 4.31 -9.90
CA ASP A 310 -10.86 2.88 -9.87
C ASP A 310 -9.73 1.97 -9.38
N LYS A 311 -8.47 2.42 -9.37
CA LYS A 311 -7.33 1.56 -9.06
C LYS A 311 -6.29 2.28 -8.19
N ILE A 312 -5.74 1.57 -7.22
CA ILE A 312 -4.60 2.02 -6.41
C ILE A 312 -3.53 0.93 -6.31
N PHE A 313 -2.27 1.30 -6.55
CA PHE A 313 -1.11 0.47 -6.21
C PHE A 313 -0.65 0.77 -4.78
N ILE A 314 -0.45 -0.29 -3.99
CA ILE A 314 0.04 -0.21 -2.61
C ILE A 314 1.25 -1.12 -2.41
N PRO A 315 2.08 -0.89 -1.36
CA PRO A 315 3.14 -1.82 -1.00
C PRO A 315 2.58 -3.18 -0.61
N LYS A 316 3.26 -4.27 -1.00
CA LYS A 316 2.88 -5.66 -0.67
C LYS A 316 2.71 -5.89 0.83
N GLU A 317 3.57 -5.28 1.63
CA GLU A 317 3.52 -5.38 3.09
C GLU A 317 2.25 -4.74 3.70
N ASN A 318 1.70 -3.72 3.03
CA ASN A 318 0.46 -3.07 3.44
C ASN A 318 -0.82 -3.82 3.01
N LYS A 319 -0.73 -4.92 2.25
CA LYS A 319 -1.88 -5.77 1.88
C LYS A 319 -2.71 -6.16 3.11
N TRP A 320 -2.03 -6.43 4.23
CA TRP A 320 -2.67 -6.86 5.47
C TRP A 320 -3.35 -5.71 6.22
N ASP A 321 -2.81 -4.48 6.13
CA ASP A 321 -3.48 -3.30 6.67
C ASP A 321 -4.77 -3.00 5.88
N TYR A 322 -4.75 -3.21 4.56
CA TYR A 322 -5.95 -3.08 3.72
C TYR A 322 -6.99 -4.16 4.05
N LEU A 323 -6.59 -5.42 4.19
CA LEU A 323 -7.52 -6.49 4.56
C LEU A 323 -8.12 -6.28 5.96
N ASP A 324 -7.30 -5.84 6.94
CA ASP A 324 -7.76 -5.47 8.28
C ASP A 324 -8.81 -4.34 8.24
N MET A 325 -8.62 -3.35 7.36
CA MET A 325 -9.61 -2.29 7.13
C MET A 325 -10.93 -2.85 6.59
N LEU A 326 -10.89 -3.66 5.52
CA LEU A 326 -12.10 -4.22 4.92
C LEU A 326 -12.91 -5.05 5.91
N LEU A 327 -12.22 -5.87 6.71
CA LEU A 327 -12.86 -6.68 7.74
C LEU A 327 -13.50 -5.79 8.81
N LYS A 328 -12.83 -4.72 9.26
CA LYS A 328 -13.37 -3.79 10.27
C LYS A 328 -14.64 -3.12 9.80
N ASP A 329 -14.60 -2.54 8.60
CA ASP A 329 -15.74 -1.80 8.04
C ASP A 329 -16.95 -2.75 7.87
N THR A 330 -16.72 -3.97 7.40
CA THR A 330 -17.77 -4.99 7.27
C THR A 330 -18.32 -5.46 8.62
N THR A 331 -17.48 -5.62 9.65
CA THR A 331 -17.94 -6.02 10.99
C THR A 331 -18.82 -4.96 11.65
N HIS A 332 -18.52 -3.67 11.46
CA HIS A 332 -19.34 -2.58 12.00
C HIS A 332 -20.74 -2.51 11.37
N GLU A 333 -20.87 -2.82 10.07
CA GLU A 333 -22.17 -2.89 9.40
C GLU A 333 -23.04 -4.05 9.88
N MET A 334 -22.44 -5.18 10.30
CA MET A 334 -23.20 -6.31 10.82
C MET A 334 -23.83 -6.04 12.20
N GLU A 335 -23.35 -5.00 12.91
CA GLU A 335 -23.86 -4.59 14.22
C GLU A 335 -24.96 -3.51 14.15
N SER A 336 -25.00 -2.71 13.08
CA SER A 336 -25.99 -1.65 12.89
C SER A 336 -27.21 -2.15 12.10
N VAL A 337 -28.25 -2.58 12.82
CA VAL A 337 -29.52 -3.08 12.24
C VAL A 337 -30.28 -2.02 11.40
N GLU A 338 -29.83 -0.76 11.34
CA GLU A 338 -30.47 0.33 10.59
C GLU A 338 -29.50 1.17 9.74
N ALA A 339 -28.39 0.61 9.25
CA ALA A 339 -27.65 1.25 8.17
C ALA A 339 -28.29 0.86 6.83
N SER A 340 -28.93 1.83 6.18
CA SER A 340 -29.31 1.77 4.77
C SER A 340 -28.21 1.12 3.94
N GLN A 341 -28.61 0.27 2.98
CA GLN A 341 -27.78 -0.43 1.99
C GLN A 341 -26.92 0.52 1.13
N GLU A 342 -26.00 1.26 1.74
CA GLU A 342 -24.90 1.92 1.04
C GLU A 342 -23.69 1.01 1.21
N GLU A 343 -23.58 0.09 0.27
CA GLU A 343 -22.64 -1.03 0.25
C GLU A 343 -21.18 -0.54 0.21
N VAL A 344 -20.57 -0.36 1.39
CA VAL A 344 -19.13 -0.10 1.52
C VAL A 344 -18.40 -1.40 1.18
N GLY A 345 -18.04 -1.50 -0.09
CA GLY A 345 -17.47 -2.69 -0.72
C GLY A 345 -17.85 -2.79 -2.20
N LYS A 346 -18.98 -2.18 -2.61
CA LYS A 346 -19.34 -2.07 -4.03
C LYS A 346 -18.58 -0.99 -4.81
N ASN A 347 -17.97 -0.05 -4.12
CA ASN A 347 -17.39 1.10 -4.79
C ASN A 347 -15.89 1.38 -4.51
N LEU A 348 -15.24 0.66 -3.59
CA LEU A 348 -13.80 0.82 -3.35
C LEU A 348 -12.95 0.55 -4.62
N PRO A 349 -11.79 1.22 -4.76
CA PRO A 349 -10.88 0.98 -5.88
C PRO A 349 -10.29 -0.43 -5.81
N ILE A 350 -9.94 -0.96 -6.98
CA ILE A 350 -9.11 -2.16 -7.13
C ILE A 350 -7.75 -1.88 -6.51
N VAL A 351 -7.39 -2.63 -5.48
CA VAL A 351 -6.09 -2.54 -4.81
C VAL A 351 -5.14 -3.57 -5.40
N ILE A 352 -3.99 -3.12 -5.92
CA ILE A 352 -2.94 -3.99 -6.42
C ILE A 352 -1.72 -3.84 -5.52
N ALA A 353 -1.37 -4.92 -4.83
CA ALA A 353 -0.24 -4.94 -3.90
C ALA A 353 1.04 -5.38 -4.62
N VAL A 354 2.09 -4.55 -4.58
CA VAL A 354 3.35 -4.79 -5.31
C VAL A 354 4.57 -4.72 -4.39
N ASP A 355 5.60 -5.51 -4.68
CA ASP A 355 6.90 -5.44 -3.99
C ASP A 355 8.00 -4.78 -4.82
N ARG A 356 7.76 -4.58 -6.11
CA ARG A 356 8.72 -4.09 -7.09
C ARG A 356 8.09 -3.01 -7.99
N ILE A 357 8.85 -1.96 -8.29
CA ILE A 357 8.38 -0.90 -9.22
C ILE A 357 8.16 -1.49 -10.62
N GLU A 358 8.99 -2.46 -11.02
CA GLU A 358 8.90 -3.11 -12.33
C GLU A 358 7.53 -3.78 -12.57
N GLN A 359 6.89 -4.32 -11.53
CA GLN A 359 5.52 -4.87 -11.63
C GLN A 359 4.50 -3.80 -12.00
N ILE A 360 4.68 -2.57 -11.50
CA ILE A 360 3.81 -1.44 -11.84
C ILE A 360 4.09 -1.00 -13.28
N ILE A 361 5.36 -0.87 -13.66
CA ILE A 361 5.78 -0.49 -15.02
C ILE A 361 5.18 -1.45 -16.04
N GLU A 362 5.22 -2.76 -15.77
CA GLU A 362 4.62 -3.80 -16.61
C GLU A 362 3.08 -3.72 -16.61
N ASN A 363 2.44 -3.57 -15.45
CA ASN A 363 0.98 -3.45 -15.35
C ASN A 363 0.42 -2.23 -16.10
N LEU A 364 1.18 -1.14 -16.12
CA LEU A 364 0.84 0.10 -16.81
C LEU A 364 1.29 0.11 -18.27
N GLY A 365 2.13 -0.83 -18.69
CA GLY A 365 2.69 -0.89 -20.05
C GLY A 365 3.62 0.28 -20.37
N ILE A 366 4.21 0.95 -19.38
CA ILE A 366 5.04 2.15 -19.56
C ILE A 366 6.54 1.86 -19.70
N GLY A 367 6.92 0.57 -19.70
CA GLY A 367 8.31 0.12 -19.77
C GLY A 367 9.02 0.41 -21.08
N ILE A 368 10.32 0.13 -21.11
CA ILE A 368 11.18 0.26 -22.29
C ILE A 368 10.84 -0.86 -23.28
N ASP A 369 10.64 -0.50 -24.55
CA ASP A 369 10.42 -1.45 -25.64
C ASP A 369 11.73 -1.84 -26.32
N GLU A 370 11.77 -3.01 -26.96
CA GLU A 370 12.92 -3.48 -27.75
C GLU A 370 13.34 -2.50 -28.85
N SER A 371 12.40 -1.70 -29.38
CA SER A 371 12.70 -0.68 -30.38
C SER A 371 13.56 0.48 -29.85
N MET A 372 13.60 0.67 -28.53
CA MET A 372 14.41 1.70 -27.87
C MET A 372 15.82 1.21 -27.55
N ILE A 373 16.02 -0.11 -27.48
CA ILE A 373 17.31 -0.72 -27.15
C ILE A 373 18.22 -0.62 -28.38
N PRO A 374 19.46 -0.11 -28.24
CA PRO A 374 20.42 -0.11 -29.33
C PRO A 374 20.64 -1.55 -29.78
N LYS A 375 20.35 -1.85 -31.05
CA LYS A 375 20.77 -3.12 -31.63
C LYS A 375 22.29 -3.14 -31.64
N GLU A 376 22.91 -4.16 -31.05
CA GLU A 376 24.34 -4.39 -31.21
C GLU A 376 24.64 -4.37 -32.70
N SER A 377 25.53 -3.46 -33.12
CA SER A 377 26.09 -3.53 -34.45
C SER A 377 26.83 -4.86 -34.53
N THR A 378 26.32 -5.80 -35.32
CA THR A 378 27.11 -6.91 -35.83
C THR A 378 28.36 -6.29 -36.44
N GLN A 379 29.48 -6.40 -35.72
CA GLN A 379 30.79 -6.13 -36.27
C GLN A 379 30.96 -7.14 -37.39
N GLU A 380 30.83 -6.69 -38.64
CA GLU A 380 31.40 -7.40 -39.77
C GLU A 380 32.88 -7.59 -39.46
N GLU A 381 33.27 -8.84 -39.15
CA GLU A 381 34.68 -9.22 -39.11
C GLU A 381 35.29 -8.82 -40.47
N PRO A 382 36.39 -8.05 -40.49
CA PRO A 382 37.06 -7.77 -41.74
C PRO A 382 37.63 -9.09 -42.28
N GLU A 383 37.11 -9.56 -43.41
CA GLU A 383 37.74 -10.64 -44.18
C GLU A 383 39.21 -10.27 -44.43
N LYS A 384 40.12 -11.07 -43.87
CA LYS A 384 41.53 -11.12 -44.24
C LYS A 384 42.05 -12.53 -44.30
#